data_AF-A0A954L0Q0-F1
#
_entry.id   AF-A0A954L0Q0-F1
#
_cell.length_a   1.000
_cell.length_b   1.000
_cell.length_c   1.000
_cell.angle_alpha   90.00
_cell.angle_beta   90.00
_cell.angle_gamma   90.00
#
_symmetry.space_group_name_H-M   'P 1'
#
loop_
_entity.id
_entity.type
_entity.pdbx_description
1 polymer ?
#
loop_
_entity_poly.entity_id
_entity_poly.type
_entity_poly.pdbx_seq_one_letter_code
_entity_poly.pdbx_strand_id
1 'polypeptide(L)'
;LTANKTLPASSLWSILPVVTIGFSAVTPSLQSLLSQAAAGDEQGAVLGTGQSLSALARILGPYIGIQLLERSVPVPYLVGAALMLIGGISIAAIRKGLQKL
;
A
#
# COMPACT_ATOMS: atom_id res chain seq x y z
N LEU A 1 22.75 19.55 -1.62
CA LEU A 1 22.85 19.07 -0.22
C LEU A 1 22.12 20.04 0.69
N THR A 2 20.80 20.15 0.50
CA THR A 2 19.96 21.18 1.11
C THR A 2 19.73 20.90 2.59
N ALA A 3 20.07 21.91 3.41
CA ALA A 3 19.71 22.13 4.80
C ALA A 3 18.63 21.18 5.34
N ASN A 4 19.09 20.05 5.87
CA ASN A 4 18.26 18.95 6.31
C ASN A 4 17.98 19.15 7.80
N LYS A 5 16.75 19.52 8.14
CA LYS A 5 16.14 19.03 9.38
C LYS A 5 15.83 17.55 9.17
N THR A 6 16.87 16.74 8.96
CA THR A 6 16.73 15.29 9.06
C THR A 6 16.31 15.06 10.49
N LEU A 7 15.19 14.39 10.67
CA LEU A 7 14.89 13.84 11.97
C LEU A 7 16.13 13.05 12.42
N PRO A 8 16.54 13.18 13.69
CA PRO A 8 17.73 12.50 14.19
C PRO A 8 17.62 11.01 13.90
N ALA A 9 18.74 10.31 13.68
CA ALA A 9 18.72 8.88 13.35
C ALA A 9 17.88 8.04 14.33
N SER A 10 17.72 8.52 15.57
CA SER A 10 16.84 7.94 16.58
C SER A 10 15.36 7.88 16.18
N SER A 11 14.85 8.79 15.34
CA SER A 11 13.46 8.79 14.89
C SER A 11 13.08 7.56 14.05
N LEU A 12 14.07 6.93 13.42
CA LEU A 12 13.85 5.72 12.62
C LEU A 12 13.35 4.56 13.49
N TRP A 13 13.78 4.49 14.76
CA TRP A 13 13.30 3.49 15.72
C TRP A 13 11.80 3.61 16.01
N SER A 14 11.20 4.78 15.79
CA SER A 14 9.76 4.97 15.93
C SER A 14 9.02 4.82 14.60
N ILE A 15 9.59 5.35 13.51
CA ILE A 15 8.94 5.36 12.19
C ILE A 15 8.89 3.95 11.57
N LEU A 16 9.99 3.20 11.63
CA LEU A 16 10.07 1.89 10.98
C LEU A 16 9.09 0.86 11.55
N PRO A 17 8.92 0.73 12.88
CA PRO A 17 7.90 -0.17 13.42
C PRO A 17 6.49 0.19 12.98
N VAL A 18 6.13 1.48 12.98
CA VAL A 18 4.79 1.93 12.56
C VAL A 18 4.51 1.53 11.10
N VAL A 19 5.46 1.82 10.21
CA VAL A 19 5.35 1.48 8.78
C VAL A 19 5.32 -0.05 8.58
N THR A 20 6.21 -0.77 9.26
CA THR A 20 6.34 -2.23 9.09
C THR A 20 5.13 -2.98 9.63
N ILE A 21 4.57 -2.58 10.79
CA ILE A 21 3.35 -3.19 11.33
C ILE A 21 2.19 -3.01 10.34
N GLY A 22 2.01 -1.81 9.79
CA GLY A 22 0.99 -1.57 8.78
C GLY A 22 1.17 -2.45 7.55
N PHE A 23 2.38 -2.48 6.99
CA PHE A 23 2.69 -3.28 5.80
C PHE A 23 2.53 -4.79 6.02
N SER A 24 3.02 -5.29 7.15
CA SER A 24 2.97 -6.70 7.53
C SER A 24 1.55 -7.19 7.84
N ALA A 25 0.64 -6.30 8.25
CA ALA A 25 -0.76 -6.65 8.45
C ALA A 25 -1.53 -6.69 7.12
N VAL A 26 -1.28 -5.74 6.21
CA VAL A 26 -2.06 -5.59 4.96
C VAL A 26 -1.85 -6.76 4.02
N THR A 27 -0.61 -7.18 3.78
CA THR A 27 -0.29 -8.22 2.79
C THR A 27 -0.99 -9.56 3.06
N PRO A 28 -0.82 -10.21 4.24
CA PRO A 28 -1.50 -11.47 4.54
C PRO A 28 -3.02 -11.32 4.65
N SER A 29 -3.52 -10.17 5.12
CA SER A 29 -4.97 -9.91 5.18
C SER A 29 -5.61 -9.88 3.80
N LEU A 30 -4.97 -9.21 2.82
CA LEU A 30 -5.45 -9.18 1.44
C LEU A 30 -5.41 -10.57 0.79
N GLN A 31 -4.34 -11.36 1.02
CA GLN A 31 -4.27 -12.73 0.51
C GLN A 31 -5.38 -13.60 1.10
N SER A 32 -5.65 -13.47 2.41
CA SER A 32 -6.72 -14.20 3.08
C SER A 32 -8.11 -13.83 2.53
N LEU A 33 -8.38 -12.53 2.35
CA LEU A 33 -9.65 -12.06 1.78
C LEU A 33 -9.84 -12.56 0.34
N LEU A 34 -8.78 -12.49 -0.47
CA LEU A 34 -8.80 -12.93 -1.86
C LEU A 34 -9.02 -14.43 -1.98
N SER A 35 -8.38 -15.22 -1.10
CA SER A 35 -8.57 -16.66 -1.02
C SER A 35 -9.98 -17.05 -0.55
N GLN A 36 -10.58 -16.30 0.38
CA GLN A 36 -11.93 -16.58 0.88
C GLN A 36 -13.03 -16.17 -0.11
N ALA A 37 -12.75 -15.16 -0.96
CA ALA A 37 -13.70 -14.70 -1.97
C ALA A 37 -13.73 -15.56 -3.24
N ALA A 38 -12.70 -16.40 -3.46
CA ALA A 38 -12.60 -17.24 -4.65
C ALA A 38 -13.34 -18.58 -4.48
N ALA A 39 -13.99 -19.05 -5.54
CA ALA A 39 -14.41 -20.44 -5.64
C ALA A 39 -13.18 -21.37 -5.73
N GLY A 40 -13.33 -22.63 -5.34
CA GLY A 40 -12.20 -23.58 -5.25
C GLY A 40 -11.48 -23.81 -6.59
N ASP A 41 -12.21 -23.76 -7.69
CA ASP A 41 -11.71 -23.88 -9.06
C ASP A 41 -11.09 -22.58 -9.61
N GLU A 42 -11.40 -21.43 -9.01
CA GLU A 42 -10.91 -20.11 -9.45
C GLU A 42 -9.78 -19.56 -8.58
N GLN A 43 -9.45 -20.22 -7.46
CA GLN A 43 -8.50 -19.73 -6.46
C GLN A 43 -7.13 -19.35 -7.06
N GLY A 44 -6.62 -20.16 -8.00
CA GLY A 44 -5.36 -19.87 -8.69
C GLY A 44 -5.42 -18.62 -9.57
N ALA A 45 -6.52 -18.43 -10.31
CA ALA A 45 -6.73 -17.25 -11.15
C ALA A 45 -6.90 -15.97 -10.32
N VAL A 46 -7.66 -16.06 -9.24
CA VAL A 46 -7.96 -14.95 -8.34
C VAL A 46 -6.70 -14.52 -7.58
N LEU A 47 -5.98 -15.45 -6.94
CA LEU A 47 -4.69 -15.17 -6.29
C LEU A 47 -3.63 -14.71 -7.29
N GLY A 48 -3.55 -15.34 -8.46
CA GLY A 48 -2.63 -14.96 -9.54
C GLY A 48 -2.83 -13.53 -10.02
N THR A 49 -4.09 -13.10 -10.17
CA THR A 49 -4.43 -11.70 -10.52
C THR A 49 -3.95 -10.74 -9.43
N GLY A 50 -4.16 -11.08 -8.15
CA GLY A 50 -3.65 -10.31 -7.02
C GLY A 50 -2.12 -10.17 -7.02
N GLN A 51 -1.40 -11.26 -7.31
CA GLN A 51 0.07 -11.24 -7.42
C GLN A 51 0.56 -10.40 -8.61
N SER A 52 -0.10 -10.50 -9.77
CA SER A 52 0.21 -9.69 -10.95
C SER A 52 0.03 -8.19 -10.67
N LEU A 53 -1.05 -7.81 -9.98
CA LEU A 53 -1.26 -6.42 -9.58
C LEU A 53 -0.20 -5.93 -8.58
N SER A 54 0.21 -6.78 -7.63
CA SER A 54 1.31 -6.49 -6.70
C SER A 54 2.65 -6.32 -7.43
N ALA A 55 2.92 -7.14 -8.45
CA ALA A 55 4.11 -6.99 -9.29
C ALA A 55 4.08 -5.66 -10.07
N LEU A 56 2.94 -5.29 -10.66
CA LEU A 56 2.77 -3.99 -11.32
C LEU A 56 3.00 -2.83 -10.35
N ALA A 57 2.47 -2.89 -9.13
CA ALA A 57 2.71 -1.87 -8.10
C ALA A 57 4.20 -1.75 -7.74
N ARG A 58 4.94 -2.87 -7.70
CA ARG A 58 6.40 -2.87 -7.47
C ARG A 58 7.23 -2.32 -8.63
N ILE A 59 6.68 -2.29 -9.85
CA ILE A 59 7.31 -1.67 -11.02
C ILE A 59 6.97 -0.17 -11.07
N LEU A 60 5.68 0.15 -11.01
CA LEU A 60 5.19 1.52 -11.15
C LEU A 60 5.52 2.38 -9.92
N GLY A 61 5.54 1.79 -8.72
CA GLY A 61 5.82 2.50 -7.47
C GLY A 61 7.17 3.21 -7.49
N PRO A 62 8.30 2.50 -7.71
CA PRO A 62 9.61 3.12 -7.86
C PRO A 62 9.70 4.04 -9.08
N TYR A 63 9.12 3.66 -10.22
CA TYR A 63 9.13 4.50 -11.42
C TYR A 63 8.52 5.88 -11.14
N ILE A 64 7.31 5.93 -10.57
CA ILE A 64 6.65 7.19 -10.20
C ILE A 64 7.37 7.86 -9.03
N GLY A 65 7.78 7.08 -8.02
CA GLY A 65 8.41 7.57 -6.81
C GLY A 65 9.73 8.30 -7.07
N ILE A 66 10.55 7.81 -7.99
CA ILE A 66 11.81 8.46 -8.40
C ILE A 66 11.52 9.80 -9.07
N GLN A 67 10.57 9.86 -10.02
CA GLN A 67 10.19 11.13 -10.67
C GLN A 67 9.62 12.15 -9.67
N LEU A 68 8.89 11.68 -8.65
CA LEU A 68 8.37 12.55 -7.58
C LEU A 68 9.49 13.05 -6.65
N LEU A 69 10.50 12.22 -6.40
CA LEU A 69 11.65 12.56 -5.58
C LEU A 69 12.49 13.68 -6.20
N GLU A 70 12.61 13.72 -7.54
CA GLU A 70 13.27 14.81 -8.27
C GLU A 70 12.63 16.19 -8.00
N ARG A 71 11.33 16.22 -7.71
CA ARG A 71 10.63 17.48 -7.37
C ARG A 71 10.96 17.93 -5.95
N SER A 72 10.79 17.05 -4.97
CA SER A 72 11.24 17.26 -3.59
C SER A 72 11.12 15.98 -2.75
N VAL A 73 11.91 15.90 -1.69
CA VAL A 73 11.95 14.76 -0.75
C VAL A 73 10.57 14.38 -0.16
N PRO A 74 9.71 15.31 0.33
CA PRO A 74 8.45 14.92 0.97
C PRO A 74 7.34 14.48 0.00
N VAL A 75 7.41 14.88 -1.28
CA VAL A 75 6.35 14.64 -2.27
C VAL A 75 6.01 13.16 -2.49
N PRO A 76 6.96 12.22 -2.72
CA PRO A 76 6.61 10.81 -2.90
C PRO A 76 5.86 10.23 -1.69
N TYR A 77 6.20 10.66 -0.47
CA TYR A 77 5.52 10.22 0.75
C TYR A 77 4.09 10.76 0.85
N LEU A 78 3.87 12.03 0.51
CA LEU A 78 2.53 12.63 0.52
C LEU A 78 1.62 11.99 -0.54
N VAL A 79 2.14 11.75 -1.74
CA VAL A 79 1.39 11.07 -2.81
C VAL A 79 1.07 9.63 -2.39
N GLY A 80 2.04 8.91 -1.81
CA GLY A 80 1.81 7.57 -1.26
C GLY A 80 0.73 7.55 -0.18
N ALA A 81 0.77 8.50 0.76
CA ALA A 81 -0.25 8.64 1.80
C ALA A 81 -1.64 8.92 1.21
N ALA A 82 -1.75 9.79 0.20
CA ALA A 82 -3.01 10.06 -0.49
C ALA A 82 -3.55 8.81 -1.20
N LEU A 83 -2.69 8.04 -1.88
CA LEU A 83 -3.09 6.79 -2.52
C LEU A 83 -3.58 5.75 -1.52
N MET A 84 -2.91 5.61 -0.37
CA MET A 84 -3.36 4.71 0.71
C MET A 84 -4.71 5.13 1.28
N LEU A 85 -4.94 6.43 1.48
CA LEU A 85 -6.23 6.95 1.94
C LEU A 85 -7.36 6.64 0.94
N ILE A 86 -7.12 6.86 -0.36
CA ILE A 86 -8.09 6.53 -1.41
C ILE A 86 -8.42 5.03 -1.41
N GLY A 87 -7.41 4.17 -1.27
CA GLY A 87 -7.60 2.72 -1.16
C GLY A 87 -8.44 2.34 0.06
N GLY A 88 -8.11 2.90 1.24
CA GLY A 88 -8.86 2.67 2.48
C GLY A 88 -10.31 3.14 2.40
N ILE A 89 -10.56 4.31 1.82
CA ILE A 89 -11.91 4.85 1.60
C ILE A 89 -12.69 3.95 0.63
N SER A 90 -12.07 3.49 -0.46
CA SER A 90 -12.71 2.59 -1.42
C SER A 90 -13.17 1.28 -0.76
N ILE A 91 -12.31 0.68 0.06
CA ILE A 91 -12.67 -0.54 0.82
C ILE A 91 -13.81 -0.25 1.81
N ALA A 92 -13.74 0.86 2.54
CA ALA A 92 -14.79 1.24 3.49
C ALA A 92 -16.13 1.52 2.79
N ALA A 93 -16.11 2.14 1.60
CA ALA A 93 -17.29 2.41 0.79
C ALA A 93 -17.93 1.10 0.29
N ILE A 94 -17.13 0.16 -0.23
CA ILE A 94 -17.62 -1.16 -0.67
C ILE A 94 -18.25 -1.91 0.50
N ARG A 95 -17.58 -1.93 1.66
CA ARG A 95 -18.09 -2.63 2.85
C ARG A 95 -19.42 -2.05 3.34
N LYS A 96 -19.58 -0.72 3.34
CA LYS A 96 -20.85 -0.07 3.68
C LYS A 96 -21.97 -0.40 2.68
N GLY A 97 -21.63 -0.56 1.40
CA GLY A 97 -22.58 -0.97 0.36
C GLY A 97 -23.14 -2.37 0.61
N LEU A 98 -22.28 -3.32 0.95
CA LEU A 98 -22.68 -4.71 1.25
C LEU A 98 -23.57 -4.84 2.50
N GLN A 99 -23.37 -3.99 3.52
CA GLN A 99 -24.18 -4.01 4.74
C GLN A 99 -25.60 -3.44 4.56
N LYS A 100 -25.87 -2.75 3.45
CA LYS A 100 -27.18 -2.16 3.16
C LYS A 100 -28.10 -3.08 2.35
N LEU A 101 -27.58 -4.17 1.81
CA LEU A 101 -28.31 -5.21 1.07
C LEU A 101 -28.78 -6.29 2.04
#